data_AF-A0A183EZB8-F1
#
_entry.id   AF-A0A183EZB8-F1
#
_cell.length_a   1.000
_cell.length_b   1.000
_cell.length_c   1.000
_cell.angle_alpha   90.00
_cell.angle_beta   90.00
_cell.angle_gamma   90.00
#
_symmetry.space_group_name_H-M   'P 1'
#
loop_
_entity.id
_entity.type
_entity.pdbx_description
1 polymer ?
#
loop_
_entity_poly.entity_id
_entity_poly.type
_entity_poly.pdbx_seq_one_letter_code
_entity_poly.pdbx_strand_id
1 'polypeptide(L)' 'MPDLTVNGHALPLNAVSCITHITKLLGHLDKWKAKLKVAHKAGYNMIHFTPVQKLGISNSRCRHALYHLIA' A
#
# COMPACT_ATOMS: atom_id res chain seq x y z
N MET A 1 -12.71 -11.94 -14.22
CA MET A 1 -12.32 -10.65 -13.61
C MET A 1 -12.40 -10.80 -12.10
N PRO A 2 -11.50 -10.20 -11.32
CA PRO A 2 -11.61 -10.23 -9.86
C PRO A 2 -12.80 -9.36 -9.41
N ASP A 3 -13.55 -9.85 -8.44
CA ASP A 3 -14.61 -9.09 -7.77
C ASP A 3 -14.05 -8.42 -6.50
N LEU A 4 -14.25 -7.11 -6.39
CA LEU A 4 -13.84 -6.35 -5.21
C LEU A 4 -15.07 -6.04 -4.34
N THR A 5 -14.90 -6.13 -3.02
CA THR A 5 -15.95 -5.78 -2.07
C THR A 5 -15.41 -4.92 -0.94
N VAL A 6 -16.12 -3.85 -0.58
CA VAL A 6 -15.78 -2.96 0.55
C VAL A 6 -17.00 -2.88 1.45
N ASN A 7 -16.84 -3.18 2.75
CA ASN A 7 -17.93 -3.18 3.74
C ASN A 7 -19.17 -3.99 3.32
N GLY A 8 -18.99 -5.10 2.60
CA GLY A 8 -20.10 -5.94 2.10
C GLY A 8 -20.78 -5.44 0.82
N HIS A 9 -20.35 -4.30 0.27
CA HIS A 9 -20.83 -3.79 -1.01
C HIS A 9 -19.85 -4.13 -2.12
N ALA A 10 -20.36 -4.55 -3.28
CA ALA A 10 -19.55 -4.72 -4.48
C ALA A 10 -18.94 -3.37 -4.91
N LEU A 11 -17.65 -3.39 -5.23
CA LEU A 11 -16.90 -2.25 -5.76
C LEU A 11 -16.61 -2.51 -7.24
N PRO A 12 -17.36 -1.90 -8.16
CA PRO A 12 -17.07 -1.96 -9.59
C PRO A 12 -15.65 -1.47 -9.88
N LEU A 13 -14.94 -2.11 -10.82
CA LEU A 13 -13.55 -1.74 -11.14
C LEU A 13 -13.42 -0.30 -11.65
N ASN A 14 -14.44 0.22 -12.33
CA ASN A 14 -14.48 1.62 -12.78
C ASN A 14 -14.71 2.62 -11.63
N ALA A 15 -15.12 2.16 -10.45
CA ALA A 15 -15.28 2.97 -9.25
C ALA A 15 -14.03 2.94 -8.35
N VAL A 16 -12.97 2.23 -8.74
CA VAL A 16 -11.73 2.16 -7.95
C VAL A 16 -10.96 3.48 -8.06
N SER A 17 -10.72 4.11 -6.92
CA SER A 17 -9.87 5.29 -6.79
C SER A 17 -8.73 4.98 -5.84
N CYS A 18 -7.51 4.91 -6.38
CA CYS A 18 -6.32 4.44 -5.68
C CYS A 18 -5.31 5.56 -5.44
N ILE A 19 -4.77 5.61 -4.22
CA ILE A 19 -3.65 6.49 -3.87
C ILE A 19 -2.43 5.67 -3.46
N THR A 20 -1.26 6.04 -3.99
CA THR A 20 0.00 5.39 -3.62
C THR A 20 0.65 6.11 -2.44
N HIS A 21 0.94 5.37 -1.36
CA HIS A 21 1.71 5.85 -0.23
C HIS A 21 3.13 5.28 -0.22
N ILE A 22 4.10 6.18 -0.05
CA ILE A 22 5.52 5.85 0.10
C ILE A 22 5.77 5.49 1.57
N THR A 23 5.83 4.20 1.93
CA THR A 23 5.95 3.74 3.33
C THR A 23 7.11 4.34 4.14
N LYS A 24 8.30 4.55 3.54
CA LYS A 24 9.44 5.29 4.12
C LYS A 24 9.09 6.70 4.60
N LEU A 25 8.09 7.36 4.00
CA LEU A 25 7.62 8.71 4.38
C LEU A 25 6.45 8.68 5.38
N LEU A 26 5.89 7.50 5.66
CA LEU A 26 4.82 7.35 6.64
C LEU A 26 5.33 7.40 8.09
N GLY A 27 6.63 7.21 8.32
CA GLY A 27 7.20 7.18 9.66
C GLY A 27 6.78 5.92 10.42
N HIS A 28 6.75 5.99 11.75
CA HIS A 28 6.39 4.86 12.60
C HIS A 28 4.91 4.43 12.41
N LEU A 29 4.65 3.12 12.58
CA LEU A 29 3.35 2.49 12.29
C LEU A 29 2.18 3.09 13.09
N ASP A 30 2.41 3.52 14.33
CA ASP A 30 1.42 4.20 15.19
C ASP A 30 0.84 5.46 14.53
N LYS A 31 1.62 6.14 13.69
CA LYS A 31 1.20 7.36 12.99
C LYS A 31 0.48 7.09 11.66
N TRP A 32 0.50 5.86 11.16
CA TRP A 32 -0.04 5.56 9.82
C TRP A 32 -1.52 5.82 9.74
N LYS A 33 -2.31 5.40 10.74
CA LYS A 33 -3.77 5.60 10.75
C LYS A 33 -4.15 7.08 10.57
N ALA A 34 -3.44 7.98 11.26
CA ALA A 34 -3.68 9.41 11.14
C ALA A 34 -3.37 9.94 9.73
N LYS A 35 -2.24 9.51 9.14
CA LYS A 35 -1.85 9.91 7.77
C LYS A 35 -2.81 9.37 6.70
N LEU A 36 -3.23 8.10 6.83
CA LEU A 36 -4.14 7.46 5.89
C LEU A 36 -5.58 8.00 5.98
N LYS A 37 -5.96 8.63 7.10
CA LYS A 37 -7.27 9.29 7.24
C LYS A 37 -7.47 10.40 6.20
N VAL A 38 -6.39 11.04 5.75
CA VAL A 38 -6.44 12.07 4.70
C VAL A 38 -6.90 11.46 3.38
N ALA A 39 -6.37 10.29 3.01
CA ALA A 39 -6.79 9.58 1.80
C ALA A 39 -8.27 9.19 1.84
N HIS A 40 -8.73 8.67 2.97
CA HIS A 40 -10.15 8.35 3.14
C HIS A 40 -11.06 9.58 2.97
N LYS A 41 -10.69 10.71 3.59
CA LYS A 41 -11.43 11.98 3.46
C LYS A 41 -11.42 12.54 2.04
N ALA A 42 -10.37 12.26 1.26
CA ALA A 42 -10.26 12.66 -0.14
C ALA A 42 -11.05 11.75 -1.10
N GLY A 43 -11.74 10.71 -0.60
CA GLY A 43 -12.59 9.83 -1.42
C GLY A 43 -11.86 8.65 -2.06
N TYR A 44 -10.60 8.37 -1.67
CA TYR A 44 -9.91 7.15 -2.12
C TYR A 44 -10.48 5.93 -1.41
N ASN A 45 -10.78 4.88 -2.17
CA ASN A 45 -11.29 3.60 -1.68
C ASN A 45 -10.25 2.47 -1.76
N MET A 46 -9.07 2.75 -2.30
CA MET A 46 -7.94 1.83 -2.33
C MET A 46 -6.65 2.57 -1.94
N ILE A 47 -5.85 1.94 -1.06
CA ILE A 47 -4.53 2.43 -0.69
C ILE A 47 -3.50 1.45 -1.25
N HIS A 48 -2.66 1.93 -2.15
CA HIS A 48 -1.52 1.19 -2.63
C HIS A 48 -0.27 1.55 -1.81
N PHE A 49 0.27 0.58 -1.09
CA PHE A 49 1.55 0.76 -0.41
C PHE A 49 2.68 0.36 -1.33
N THR A 50 3.66 1.25 -1.47
CA THR A 50 5.00 0.84 -1.89
C THR A 50 5.54 -0.26 -0.97
N PRO A 51 6.36 -1.21 -1.46
CA PRO A 51 6.80 -2.38 -0.70
C PRO A 51 7.18 -2.07 0.75
N VAL A 52 6.52 -2.75 1.70
CA VAL A 52 6.66 -2.54 3.17
C VAL A 52 7.84 -3.35 3.73
N GLN A 53 8.35 -4.31 2.97
CA GLN A 53 9.42 -5.19 3.44
C GLN A 53 10.76 -4.44 3.59
N LYS A 54 11.67 -5.04 4.36
CA LYS A 54 12.99 -4.47 4.65
C LYS A 54 13.69 -4.06 3.35
N LEU A 55 14.17 -2.82 3.32
CA LEU A 55 14.87 -2.26 2.17
C LEU A 55 16.14 -3.07 1.90
N GLY A 56 16.41 -3.37 0.63
CA GLY A 56 17.67 -3.97 0.21
C GLY A 56 18.83 -2.97 0.28
N ILE A 57 20.02 -3.46 -0.02
CA ILE A 57 21.32 -2.76 0.08
C ILE A 57 21.33 -1.42 -0.69
N SER A 58 20.54 -1.33 -1.78
CA SER A 58 20.45 -0.14 -2.63
C SER A 58 19.56 0.98 -2.09
N ASN A 59 18.90 0.80 -0.94
CA ASN A 59 17.89 1.74 -0.41
C ASN A 59 16.74 2.10 -1.38
N SER A 60 16.64 1.41 -2.52
CA SER A 60 15.59 1.53 -3.52
C SER A 60 14.59 0.38 -3.37
N ARG A 61 13.34 0.60 -3.81
CA ARG A 61 12.21 -0.32 -3.56
C ARG A 61 12.05 -1.44 -4.58
N CYS A 62 13.04 -1.66 -5.43
CA CYS A 62 13.06 -2.80 -6.34
C CYS A 62 13.78 -3.97 -5.66
N ARG A 63 13.05 -5.03 -5.33
CA ARG A 63 13.63 -6.26 -4.79
C ARG A 63 14.18 -7.12 -5.94
N HIS A 64 15.50 -7.29 -5.98
CA HIS A 64 16.18 -8.41 -6.64
C HIS A 64 17.29 -9.01 -5.74
N ALA A 65 17.12 -9.01 -4.42
CA ALA A 65 18.10 -9.60 -3.49
C ALA A 65 17.46 -10.08 -2.18
N LEU A 66 16.64 -11.14 -2.21
CA LEU A 66 16.35 -11.93 -1.00
C LEU A 66 15.75 -13.31 -1.31
N TYR A 67 16.30 -14.05 -2.28
CA TYR A 67 15.97 -15.48 -2.47
C TYR A 67 17.20 -16.40 -2.38
N HIS A 68 18.40 -15.88 -2.07
CA HIS A 68 19.63 -16.69 -2.08
C HIS A 68 20.18 -17.06 -0.69
N LEU A 69 19.37 -16.95 0.39
CA LEU A 69 19.79 -17.28 1.75
C LEU A 69 18.79 -18.15 2.53
N ILE A 70 17.88 -18.80 1.81
CA ILE A 70 17.09 -19.92 2.37
C ILE A 70 16.96 -20.98 1.26
N ALA A 71 18.06 -21.65 0.98
CA ALA A 71 18.13 -22.97 0.35
C ALA A 71 19.24 -23.74 1.05
#